data_AF-A0A0C2YP18-F1
#
_entry.id   AF-A0A0C2YP18-F1
#
_cell.length_a   1.000
_cell.length_b   1.000
_cell.length_c   1.000
_cell.angle_alpha   90.00
_cell.angle_beta   90.00
_cell.angle_gamma   90.00
#
_symmetry.space_group_name_H-M   'P 1'
#
loop_
_entity.id
_entity.type
_entity.pdbx_description
1 polymer ?
#
loop_
_entity_poly.entity_id
_entity_poly.type
_entity_poly.pdbx_seq_one_letter_code
_entity_poly.pdbx_strand_id
1 'polypeptide(L)'
;MTSTSQHYGDSNSPSDSPSAQKCANPSALELGPRKKLILVKDSWINPVWKYMEGRILSILNKHGIKGVPTLIHEQQIKGGKYFLQVLSHIITQPVGDLITKFSCLGELLVVFLDYLVAHKDAVEITNILHHDMSLPNLILTPSQGQSTHVKFMQHLPKSTQEALCTRIEGLS
;
A
#
# COMPACT_ATOMS: atom_id res chain seq x y z
N MET A 1 -58.89 26.34 15.95
CA MET A 1 -57.86 25.88 16.89
C MET A 1 -56.82 25.10 16.10
N THR A 2 -55.58 25.36 16.43
CA THR A 2 -54.29 25.09 15.76
C THR A 2 -53.97 23.63 15.40
N SER A 3 -53.10 23.50 14.38
CA SER A 3 -51.87 22.66 14.36
C SER A 3 -51.90 21.49 13.36
N THR A 4 -50.87 21.13 12.59
CA THR A 4 -49.65 21.74 12.02
C THR A 4 -49.18 20.72 10.96
N SER A 5 -48.62 21.23 9.85
CA SER A 5 -47.95 20.48 8.78
C SER A 5 -46.78 19.62 9.27
N GLN A 6 -46.60 18.41 8.73
CA GLN A 6 -45.27 17.86 8.47
C GLN A 6 -45.24 17.07 7.16
N HIS A 7 -44.60 17.68 6.17
CA HIS A 7 -44.00 17.03 5.00
C HIS A 7 -42.99 15.96 5.46
N TYR A 8 -43.14 14.73 4.98
CA TYR A 8 -42.00 13.81 4.85
C TYR A 8 -41.61 13.78 3.37
N GLY A 9 -40.46 14.38 3.06
CA GLY A 9 -39.83 14.28 1.76
C GLY A 9 -39.12 12.92 1.66
N ASP A 10 -39.50 12.16 0.64
CA ASP A 10 -38.74 11.02 0.15
C ASP A 10 -37.51 11.52 -0.60
N SER A 11 -36.35 11.36 0.01
CA SER A 11 -35.07 11.32 -0.69
C SER A 11 -34.08 10.59 0.19
N ASN A 12 -33.74 9.35 -0.15
CA ASN A 12 -32.40 8.78 0.01
C ASN A 12 -32.30 7.45 -0.75
N SER A 13 -31.66 7.53 -1.91
CA SER A 13 -31.03 6.40 -2.60
C SER A 13 -29.67 6.09 -1.95
N PRO A 14 -29.11 4.89 -2.16
CA PRO A 14 -28.22 4.23 -1.20
C PRO A 14 -26.75 4.61 -1.42
N SER A 15 -26.07 5.02 -0.36
CA SER A 15 -24.63 5.28 -0.42
C SER A 15 -23.97 5.03 0.93
N ASP A 16 -23.79 3.77 1.29
CA ASP A 16 -22.81 3.41 2.33
C ASP A 16 -22.12 2.12 1.91
N SER A 17 -21.01 2.28 1.19
CA SER A 17 -19.99 1.23 1.11
C SER A 17 -19.26 1.21 2.45
N PRO A 18 -19.22 0.08 3.19
CA PRO A 18 -18.50 0.04 4.45
C PRO A 18 -17.00 0.01 4.15
N SER A 19 -16.37 1.15 4.48
CA SER A 19 -14.94 1.40 4.48
C SER A 19 -14.18 0.32 5.25
N ALA A 20 -13.05 -0.10 4.68
CA ALA A 20 -12.12 -1.01 5.32
C ALA A 20 -11.74 -0.48 6.71
N GLN A 21 -12.04 -1.28 7.71
CA GLN A 21 -11.79 -0.98 9.12
C GLN A 21 -10.27 -0.82 9.32
N LYS A 22 -9.87 0.38 9.74
CA LYS A 22 -8.49 0.85 9.92
C LYS A 22 -7.70 -0.14 10.81
N CYS A 23 -6.76 -0.89 10.22
CA CYS A 23 -5.94 -1.87 10.91
C CYS A 23 -4.75 -1.23 11.65
N ALA A 24 -4.29 -1.92 12.71
CA ALA A 24 -3.20 -1.52 13.58
C ALA A 24 -1.88 -1.27 12.81
N ASN A 25 -1.07 -0.34 13.31
CA ASN A 25 0.22 0.02 12.71
C ASN A 25 1.12 -1.23 12.57
N PRO A 26 1.69 -1.50 11.38
CA PRO A 26 2.56 -2.65 11.20
C PRO A 26 3.85 -2.49 12.04
N SER A 27 4.35 -3.59 12.58
CA SER A 27 5.52 -3.61 13.47
C SER A 27 6.73 -4.24 12.78
N ALA A 28 7.88 -3.58 12.87
CA ALA A 28 9.15 -4.11 12.35
C ALA A 28 9.82 -4.99 13.41
N LEU A 29 10.26 -6.20 13.01
CA LEU A 29 10.97 -7.15 13.88
C LEU A 29 12.26 -7.64 13.21
N GLU A 30 13.23 -8.14 14.00
CA GLU A 30 14.45 -8.77 13.48
C GLU A 30 14.31 -10.30 13.45
N LEU A 31 14.68 -10.95 12.33
CA LEU A 31 14.67 -12.41 12.20
C LEU A 31 16.05 -12.96 11.77
N GLY A 32 16.51 -14.01 12.46
CA GLY A 32 17.65 -14.85 12.08
C GLY A 32 19.05 -14.37 12.51
N PRO A 33 20.10 -15.20 12.31
CA PRO A 33 21.48 -14.92 12.74
C PRO A 33 22.15 -13.78 11.95
N ARG A 34 21.59 -13.44 10.78
CA ARG A 34 21.87 -12.20 10.05
C ARG A 34 20.61 -11.35 10.18
N LYS A 35 20.58 -10.45 11.16
CA LYS A 35 19.45 -9.57 11.50
C LYS A 35 18.80 -8.99 10.23
N LYS A 36 17.69 -9.59 9.78
CA LYS A 36 16.87 -9.04 8.69
C LYS A 36 15.63 -8.42 9.31
N LEU A 37 15.38 -7.16 8.96
CA LEU A 37 14.14 -6.48 9.32
C LEU A 37 12.99 -7.05 8.50
N ILE A 38 11.94 -7.49 9.20
CA ILE A 38 10.69 -7.99 8.64
C ILE A 38 9.53 -7.12 9.12
N LEU A 39 8.52 -6.97 8.28
CA LEU A 39 7.29 -6.28 8.60
C LEU A 39 6.23 -7.31 9.00
N VAL A 40 5.67 -7.16 10.18
CA VAL A 40 4.54 -7.95 10.65
C VAL A 40 3.28 -7.10 10.63
N LYS A 41 2.24 -7.63 9.97
CA LYS A 41 0.92 -7.01 9.87
C LYS A 41 -0.13 -8.01 10.34
N ASP A 42 -0.86 -7.61 11.37
CA ASP A 42 -2.02 -8.33 11.87
C ASP A 42 -3.31 -7.60 11.46
N SER A 43 -4.29 -8.32 10.93
CA SER A 43 -5.54 -7.72 10.45
C SER A 43 -6.71 -8.68 10.61
N TRP A 44 -7.84 -8.19 11.09
CA TRP A 44 -9.10 -8.94 11.10
C TRP A 44 -9.70 -8.94 9.71
N ILE A 45 -9.97 -10.13 9.19
CA ILE A 45 -10.43 -10.33 7.81
C ILE A 45 -11.75 -11.10 7.78
N ASN A 46 -12.53 -10.89 6.72
CA ASN A 46 -13.65 -11.75 6.40
C ASN A 46 -13.14 -12.98 5.61
N PRO A 47 -13.29 -14.22 6.13
CA PRO A 47 -12.76 -15.42 5.48
C PRO A 47 -13.46 -15.77 4.17
N VAL A 48 -14.59 -15.15 3.85
CA VAL A 48 -15.31 -15.34 2.58
C VAL A 48 -14.63 -14.58 1.43
N TRP A 49 -13.74 -13.63 1.72
CA TRP A 49 -13.03 -12.88 0.68
C TRP A 49 -12.02 -13.75 -0.06
N LYS A 50 -12.22 -13.87 -1.37
CA LYS A 50 -11.42 -14.74 -2.26
C LYS A 50 -9.97 -14.26 -2.43
N TYR A 51 -9.76 -12.94 -2.37
CA TYR A 51 -8.49 -12.27 -2.61
C TYR A 51 -8.09 -11.45 -1.39
N MET A 52 -7.36 -12.10 -0.49
CA MET A 52 -6.71 -11.43 0.62
C MET A 52 -5.31 -10.96 0.23
N GLU A 53 -4.78 -10.00 0.97
CA GLU A 53 -3.45 -9.42 0.77
C GLU A 53 -2.35 -10.50 0.65
N GLY A 54 -2.30 -11.48 1.56
CA GLY A 54 -1.30 -12.55 1.50
C GLY A 54 -1.39 -13.37 0.20
N ARG A 55 -2.60 -13.73 -0.23
CA ARG A 55 -2.82 -14.42 -1.50
C ARG A 55 -2.42 -13.56 -2.71
N ILE A 56 -2.76 -12.28 -2.71
CA ILE A 56 -2.38 -11.34 -3.77
C ILE A 56 -0.86 -11.26 -3.87
N LEU A 57 -0.17 -11.03 -2.74
CA LEU A 57 1.29 -10.99 -2.70
C LEU A 57 1.93 -12.30 -3.17
N SER A 58 1.36 -13.45 -2.76
CA SER A 58 1.83 -14.76 -3.23
C SER A 58 1.76 -14.89 -4.75
N ILE A 59 0.68 -14.45 -5.38
CA ILE A 59 0.54 -14.47 -6.85
C ILE A 59 1.55 -13.54 -7.51
N LEU A 60 1.68 -12.30 -7.03
CA LEU A 60 2.60 -11.31 -7.59
C LEU A 60 4.07 -11.77 -7.46
N ASN A 61 4.47 -12.27 -6.28
CA ASN A 61 5.82 -12.77 -6.05
C ASN A 61 6.13 -14.01 -6.89
N LYS A 62 5.16 -14.92 -7.07
CA LYS A 62 5.32 -16.11 -7.93
C LYS A 62 5.59 -15.75 -9.39
N HIS A 63 4.99 -14.67 -9.90
CA HIS A 63 5.22 -14.17 -11.25
C HIS A 63 6.43 -13.23 -11.35
N GLY A 64 7.17 -13.02 -10.26
CA GLY A 64 8.38 -12.20 -10.25
C GLY A 64 8.11 -10.71 -10.43
N ILE A 65 6.90 -10.24 -10.09
CA ILE A 65 6.57 -8.81 -10.12
C ILE A 65 7.50 -8.07 -9.16
N LYS A 66 8.18 -7.05 -9.66
CA LYS A 66 9.09 -6.19 -8.87
C LYS A 66 8.33 -5.00 -8.29
N GLY A 67 8.94 -4.32 -7.31
CA GLY A 67 8.35 -3.13 -6.68
C GLY A 67 7.18 -3.42 -5.75
N VAL A 68 6.95 -4.69 -5.39
CA VAL A 68 5.96 -5.11 -4.39
C VAL A 68 6.64 -5.80 -3.21
N PRO A 69 6.07 -5.77 -2.00
CA PRO A 69 6.58 -6.54 -0.88
C PRO A 69 6.67 -8.04 -1.21
N THR A 70 7.73 -8.67 -0.72
CA THR A 70 7.88 -10.13 -0.71
C THR A 70 7.17 -10.71 0.49
N LEU A 71 6.20 -11.58 0.27
CA LEU A 71 5.57 -12.39 1.29
C LEU A 71 6.56 -13.46 1.78
N ILE A 72 6.88 -13.41 3.08
CA ILE A 72 7.67 -14.44 3.76
C ILE A 72 6.74 -15.52 4.31
N HIS A 73 5.66 -15.09 4.96
CA HIS A 73 4.73 -15.98 5.64
C HIS A 73 3.34 -15.37 5.74
N GLU A 74 2.32 -16.23 5.71
CA GLU A 74 0.93 -15.90 6.04
C GLU A 74 0.38 -16.98 6.96
N GLN A 75 -0.25 -16.55 8.06
CA GLN A 75 -0.98 -17.42 8.97
C GLN A 75 -2.38 -16.86 9.21
N GLN A 76 -3.37 -17.76 9.21
CA GLN A 76 -4.73 -17.44 9.59
C GLN A 76 -5.08 -18.11 10.90
N ILE A 77 -5.44 -17.30 11.90
CA ILE A 77 -5.82 -17.75 13.24
C ILE A 77 -7.32 -17.58 13.37
N LYS A 78 -8.05 -18.70 13.46
CA LYS A 78 -9.49 -18.67 13.65
C LYS A 78 -9.82 -18.04 14.99
N GLY A 79 -10.73 -17.07 14.99
CA GLY A 79 -11.36 -16.58 16.21
C GLY A 79 -12.18 -17.68 16.89
N GLY A 80 -12.67 -17.39 18.10
CA GLY A 80 -13.57 -18.29 18.82
C GLY A 80 -14.83 -18.65 18.02
N LYS A 81 -15.62 -19.59 18.55
CA LYS A 81 -16.72 -20.32 17.88
C LYS A 81 -17.80 -19.48 17.17
N TYR A 82 -17.85 -18.16 17.40
CA TYR A 82 -18.87 -17.23 16.88
C TYR A 82 -18.28 -16.05 16.08
N PHE A 83 -16.97 -16.02 15.83
CA PHE A 83 -16.37 -14.94 15.05
C PHE A 83 -16.53 -15.22 13.55
N LEU A 84 -17.23 -14.32 12.86
CA LEU A 84 -17.27 -14.24 11.39
C LEU A 84 -15.96 -13.69 10.78
N GLN A 85 -14.96 -13.43 11.62
CA GLN A 85 -13.68 -12.85 11.25
C GLN A 85 -12.54 -13.75 11.71
N VAL A 86 -11.47 -13.76 10.92
CA VAL A 86 -10.23 -14.51 11.17
C VAL A 86 -9.12 -13.48 11.35
N LEU A 87 -8.17 -13.75 12.25
CA LEU A 87 -6.98 -12.92 12.35
C LEU A 87 -5.98 -13.39 11.28
N SER A 88 -5.68 -12.51 10.32
CA SER A 88 -4.63 -12.70 9.33
C SER A 88 -3.33 -12.10 9.84
N HIS A 89 -2.29 -12.92 9.91
CA HIS A 89 -0.93 -12.56 10.27
C HIS A 89 -0.05 -12.68 9.04
N ILE A 90 0.45 -11.55 8.54
CA ILE A 90 1.27 -11.47 7.33
C ILE A 90 2.66 -10.96 7.68
N ILE A 91 3.68 -11.70 7.24
CA ILE A 91 5.08 -11.31 7.36
C ILE A 91 5.63 -10.99 5.97
N THR A 92 6.13 -9.77 5.80
CA THR A 92 6.69 -9.31 4.53
C THR A 92 8.07 -8.67 4.69
N GLN A 93 8.76 -8.50 3.57
CA GLN A 93 9.98 -7.70 3.43
C GLN A 93 9.98 -6.99 2.07
N PRO A 94 10.71 -5.90 1.88
CA PRO A 94 11.51 -5.18 2.86
C PRO A 94 10.67 -4.34 3.85
N VAL A 95 11.27 -3.99 4.99
CA VAL A 95 10.78 -2.88 5.83
C VAL A 95 11.31 -1.59 5.22
N GLY A 96 10.44 -0.59 5.11
CA GLY A 96 10.82 0.72 4.61
C GLY A 96 10.01 1.84 5.26
N ASP A 97 10.31 3.06 4.84
CA ASP A 97 9.66 4.27 5.31
C ASP A 97 8.44 4.64 4.46
N LEU A 98 7.52 5.43 5.00
CA LEU A 98 6.46 6.02 4.19
C LEU A 98 7.04 6.94 3.12
N ILE A 99 6.39 7.01 1.96
CA ILE A 99 6.80 7.90 0.87
C ILE A 99 6.98 9.35 1.30
N THR A 100 6.25 9.81 2.33
CA THR A 100 6.37 11.16 2.90
C THR A 100 7.73 11.48 3.52
N LYS A 101 8.62 10.49 3.69
CA LYS A 101 9.97 10.66 4.24
C LYS A 101 11.06 10.77 3.17
N PHE A 102 10.71 11.05 1.91
CA PHE A 102 11.71 11.24 0.85
C PHE A 102 12.71 12.34 1.24
N SER A 103 13.98 12.12 0.91
CA SER A 103 15.10 13.05 1.14
C SER A 103 15.18 14.16 0.09
N CYS A 104 14.70 13.88 -1.12
CA CYS A 104 14.64 14.83 -2.21
C CYS A 104 13.58 14.44 -3.24
N LEU A 105 13.25 15.39 -4.11
CA LEU A 105 12.30 15.17 -5.19
C LEU A 105 12.76 14.07 -6.17
N GLY A 106 14.06 13.92 -6.38
CA GLY A 106 14.55 12.85 -7.23
C GLY A 106 14.20 11.46 -6.71
N GLU A 107 14.28 11.27 -5.39
CA GLU A 107 13.87 10.03 -4.75
C GLU A 107 12.36 9.80 -4.89
N LEU A 108 11.55 10.83 -4.67
CA LEU A 108 10.10 10.75 -4.86
C LEU A 108 9.72 10.35 -6.29
N LEU A 109 10.35 10.96 -7.30
CA LEU A 109 10.07 10.66 -8.71
C LEU A 109 10.49 9.24 -9.09
N VAL A 110 11.67 8.80 -8.64
CA VAL A 110 12.14 7.43 -8.88
C VAL A 110 11.16 6.42 -8.31
N VAL A 111 10.73 6.62 -7.07
CA VAL A 111 9.83 5.69 -6.38
C VAL A 111 8.45 5.70 -7.01
N PHE A 112 7.96 6.87 -7.44
CA PHE A 112 6.71 6.95 -8.17
C PHE A 112 6.77 6.24 -9.53
N LEU A 113 7.88 6.33 -10.25
CA LEU A 113 8.08 5.57 -11.50
C LEU A 113 8.13 4.06 -11.23
N ASP A 114 8.90 3.61 -10.24
CA ASP A 114 8.98 2.20 -9.84
C ASP A 114 7.59 1.67 -9.44
N TYR A 115 6.81 2.49 -8.74
CA TYR A 115 5.44 2.18 -8.35
C TYR A 115 4.50 2.01 -9.55
N LEU A 116 4.55 2.92 -10.54
CA LEU A 116 3.75 2.82 -11.76
C LEU A 116 4.11 1.59 -12.59
N VAL A 117 5.40 1.28 -12.72
CA VAL A 117 5.88 0.08 -13.41
C VAL A 117 5.37 -1.18 -12.72
N ALA A 118 5.49 -1.27 -11.38
CA ALA A 118 4.99 -2.41 -10.62
C ALA A 118 3.49 -2.63 -10.81
N HIS A 119 2.69 -1.55 -10.85
CA HIS A 119 1.24 -1.63 -11.08
C HIS A 119 0.91 -2.08 -12.49
N LYS A 120 1.61 -1.53 -13.50
CA LYS A 120 1.46 -1.94 -14.89
C LYS A 120 1.74 -3.44 -15.03
N ASP A 121 2.87 -3.90 -14.49
CA ASP A 121 3.27 -5.31 -14.55
C ASP A 121 2.27 -6.22 -13.82
N ALA A 122 1.76 -5.80 -12.65
CA ALA A 122 0.73 -6.54 -11.92
C ALA A 122 -0.54 -6.74 -12.77
N VAL A 123 -0.99 -5.70 -13.48
CA VAL A 123 -2.16 -5.78 -14.35
C VAL A 123 -1.87 -6.63 -15.59
N GLU A 124 -0.80 -6.33 -16.33
CA GLU A 124 -0.50 -6.99 -17.61
C GLU A 124 -0.15 -8.48 -17.44
N ILE A 125 0.56 -8.85 -16.37
CA ILE A 125 1.08 -10.21 -16.19
C ILE A 125 0.11 -11.07 -15.35
N THR A 126 -0.53 -10.49 -14.34
CA THR A 126 -1.33 -11.26 -13.37
C THR A 126 -2.82 -10.88 -13.34
N ASN A 127 -3.22 -9.84 -14.09
CA ASN A 127 -4.57 -9.28 -14.08
C ASN A 127 -5.06 -8.88 -12.68
N ILE A 128 -4.14 -8.36 -11.86
CA ILE A 128 -4.42 -7.89 -10.50
C ILE A 128 -4.38 -6.37 -10.49
N LEU A 129 -5.43 -5.75 -9.95
CA LEU A 129 -5.53 -4.32 -9.71
C LEU A 129 -5.50 -4.05 -8.20
N HIS A 130 -4.66 -3.10 -7.75
CA HIS A 130 -4.46 -2.83 -6.31
C HIS A 130 -5.67 -2.17 -5.63
N HIS A 131 -6.49 -1.42 -6.38
CA HIS A 131 -7.67 -0.65 -5.92
C HIS A 131 -7.45 0.44 -4.86
N ASP A 132 -6.39 0.36 -4.05
CA ASP A 132 -6.04 1.36 -3.03
C ASP A 132 -4.67 2.00 -3.33
N MET A 133 -4.64 2.82 -4.37
CA MET A 133 -3.44 3.60 -4.72
C MET A 133 -3.40 4.88 -3.88
N SER A 134 -2.80 4.79 -2.70
CA SER A 134 -2.70 5.90 -1.75
C SER A 134 -1.28 6.02 -1.17
N LEU A 135 -0.87 7.23 -0.79
CA LEU A 135 0.47 7.50 -0.25
C LEU A 135 0.89 6.58 0.92
N PRO A 136 0.00 6.19 1.85
CA PRO A 136 0.36 5.25 2.92
C PRO A 136 0.75 3.85 2.45
N ASN A 137 0.35 3.47 1.23
CA ASN A 137 0.67 2.17 0.64
C ASN A 137 1.96 2.19 -0.21
N LEU A 138 2.64 3.35 -0.30
CA LEU A 138 3.95 3.47 -0.93
C LEU A 138 5.05 3.46 0.13
N ILE A 139 5.99 2.53 -0.04
CA ILE A 139 7.09 2.31 0.89
C ILE A 139 8.42 2.63 0.20
N LEU A 140 9.20 3.52 0.81
CA LEU A 140 10.58 3.83 0.48
C LEU A 140 11.51 2.79 1.11
N THR A 141 12.32 2.15 0.28
CA THR A 141 13.23 1.10 0.75
C THR A 141 14.66 1.53 0.46
N PRO A 142 15.59 1.40 1.43
CA PRO A 142 17.00 1.70 1.19
C PRO A 142 17.51 0.83 0.03
N SER A 143 18.02 1.46 -1.03
CA SER A 143 18.41 0.74 -2.23
C SER A 143 19.52 -0.27 -1.92
N GLN A 144 19.35 -1.55 -2.29
CA GLN A 144 20.46 -2.50 -2.38
C GLN A 144 21.15 -2.48 -3.76
N GLY A 145 20.92 -1.43 -4.55
CA GLY A 145 21.54 -1.22 -5.87
C GLY A 145 21.02 0.04 -6.55
N GLN A 146 21.83 0.64 -7.43
CA GLN A 146 21.43 1.82 -8.21
C GLN A 146 20.26 1.46 -9.14
N SER A 147 19.06 1.94 -8.80
CA SER A 147 17.93 1.94 -9.71
C SER A 147 18.32 2.65 -11.02
N THR A 148 17.92 2.09 -12.17
CA THR A 148 18.10 2.72 -13.49
C THR A 148 17.49 4.12 -13.54
N HIS A 149 16.49 4.39 -12.71
CA HIS A 149 15.83 5.69 -12.58
C HIS A 149 16.68 6.70 -11.78
N VAL A 150 17.52 6.24 -10.84
CA VAL A 150 18.51 7.11 -10.17
C VAL A 150 19.54 7.62 -11.17
N LYS A 151 19.96 6.76 -12.12
CA LYS A 151 20.83 7.20 -13.23
C LYS A 151 20.12 8.25 -14.08
N PHE A 152 18.84 8.05 -14.42
CA PHE A 152 18.06 9.06 -15.14
C PHE A 152 18.02 10.42 -14.42
N MET A 153 17.79 10.43 -13.10
CA MET A 153 17.76 11.66 -12.30
C MET A 153 19.10 12.41 -12.26
N GLN A 154 20.22 11.68 -12.21
CA GLN A 154 21.57 12.27 -12.25
C GLN A 154 21.89 12.98 -13.57
N HIS A 155 21.14 12.70 -14.63
CA HIS A 155 21.31 13.33 -15.94
C HIS A 155 20.31 14.46 -16.19
N LEU A 156 19.39 14.75 -15.26
CA LEU A 156 18.49 15.88 -15.42
C LEU A 156 19.25 17.21 -15.28
N PRO A 157 18.99 18.20 -16.16
CA PRO A 157 19.54 19.53 -16.01
C PRO A 157 19.18 20.14 -14.64
N LYS A 158 20.12 20.87 -14.01
CA LYS A 158 19.89 21.52 -12.70
C LYS A 158 18.65 22.40 -12.68
N SER A 159 18.38 23.11 -13.77
CA SER A 159 17.18 23.95 -13.91
C SER A 159 15.86 23.15 -13.82
N THR A 160 15.86 21.91 -14.30
CA THR A 160 14.70 21.01 -14.19
C THR A 160 14.54 20.52 -12.76
N GLN A 161 15.64 20.23 -12.06
CA GLN A 161 15.59 19.84 -10.64
C GLN A 161 15.03 20.98 -9.77
N GLU A 162 15.49 22.21 -9.99
CA GLU A 162 15.03 23.40 -9.27
C GLU A 162 13.56 23.71 -9.53
N ALA A 163 13.12 23.70 -10.79
CA ALA A 163 11.72 23.96 -11.15
C ALA A 163 10.74 22.94 -10.55
N LEU A 164 11.18 21.69 -10.44
CA LEU A 164 10.40 20.63 -9.82
C LEU A 164 10.30 20.84 -8.30
N CYS A 165 11.37 21.26 -7.61
CA CYS A 165 11.33 21.57 -6.18
C CYS A 165 10.36 22.71 -5.85
N THR A 166 10.42 23.81 -6.60
CA THR A 166 9.52 24.96 -6.40
C THR A 166 8.04 24.60 -6.57
N ARG A 167 7.72 23.68 -7.49
CA ARG A 167 6.33 23.23 -7.71
C ARG A 167 5.78 22.39 -6.56
N ILE A 168 6.62 21.71 -5.79
CA ILE A 168 6.18 20.85 -4.68
C ILE A 168 6.04 21.64 -3.39
N GLU A 169 6.92 22.61 -3.15
CA GLU A 169 6.75 23.55 -2.04
C GLU A 169 5.44 24.34 -2.16
N GLY A 170 4.97 24.62 -3.38
CA GLY A 170 3.67 25.25 -3.62
C GLY A 170 2.45 24.32 -3.47
N LEU A 171 2.65 23.02 -3.23
CA LEU A 171 1.59 22.02 -3.02
C LEU A 171 1.47 21.57 -1.55
N SER A 172 2.34 22.06 -0.67
CA SER A 172 2.33 21.82 0.78
C SER A 172 1.63 22.95 1.53
#